data_AF-A0A8X7PY41-F1
#
_entry.id   AF-A0A8X7PY41-F1
#
_cell.length_a   1.000
_cell.length_b   1.000
_cell.length_c   1.000
_cell.angle_alpha   90.00
_cell.angle_beta   90.00
_cell.angle_gamma   90.00
#
_symmetry.space_group_name_H-M   'P 1'
#
loop_
_entity.id
_entity.type
_entity.pdbx_description
1 polymer ?
#
loop_
_entity_poly.entity_id
_entity_poly.type
_entity_poly.pdbx_seq_one_letter_code
_entity_poly.pdbx_strand_id
1 'polypeptide(L)'
;MLVTLDAFILQPLMASLRELGLPTKGKWLCRTGACVMNNVLYVYYARFGLMWYDSQLRLWRVVNGLSHLNKVRSVAMAEYHGKLAFLWEDDEVGVSGETKEVWCRMIALERSEGEVRGIAEASQLLGSVPRGYRLQHCLSVSD
;
A
#
# COMPACT_ATOMS: atom_id res chain seq x y z
N MET A 1 17.90 11.36 -3.00
CA MET A 1 17.35 11.97 -1.78
C MET A 1 16.29 12.96 -2.20
N LEU A 2 15.16 13.00 -1.47
CA LEU A 2 13.86 13.66 -1.75
C LEU A 2 12.94 12.88 -2.70
N VAL A 3 12.06 12.06 -2.12
CA VAL A 3 10.77 11.72 -2.72
C VAL A 3 9.69 12.31 -1.82
N THR A 4 9.28 13.53 -2.16
CA THR A 4 8.10 14.18 -1.58
C THR A 4 6.84 13.55 -2.15
N LEU A 5 5.83 13.41 -1.29
CA LEU A 5 4.48 12.93 -1.58
C LEU A 5 3.89 13.64 -2.81
N ASP A 6 3.90 12.92 -3.91
CA ASP A 6 2.93 12.92 -4.99
C ASP A 6 3.31 11.70 -5.84
N ALA A 7 2.34 10.94 -6.32
CA ALA A 7 2.60 9.72 -7.09
C ALA A 7 3.22 10.06 -8.46
N PHE A 8 4.50 10.43 -8.48
CA PHE A 8 5.32 10.64 -9.65
C PHE A 8 6.21 9.42 -9.84
N ILE A 9 5.82 8.55 -10.78
CA ILE A 9 6.66 7.45 -11.23
C ILE A 9 7.86 8.05 -11.95
N LEU A 10 9.06 7.94 -11.37
CA LEU A 10 10.31 8.17 -12.09
C LEU A 10 10.61 6.93 -12.94
N GLN A 11 10.37 7.00 -14.26
CA GLN A 11 11.11 6.19 -15.23
C GLN A 11 12.39 6.95 -15.61
N PRO A 12 13.59 6.34 -15.62
CA PRO A 12 14.85 7.07 -15.85
C PRO A 12 15.09 7.54 -17.29
N LEU A 13 14.13 7.40 -18.22
CA LEU A 13 14.33 7.84 -19.58
C LEU A 13 13.06 8.45 -20.15
N MET A 14 13.17 9.72 -20.51
CA MET A 14 12.20 10.57 -21.22
C MET A 14 11.30 11.42 -20.32
N ALA A 15 11.72 12.69 -20.25
CA ALA A 15 11.03 13.83 -19.66
C ALA A 15 9.64 14.05 -20.28
N SER A 16 8.62 13.33 -19.79
CA SER A 16 7.24 13.77 -19.88
C SER A 16 6.48 13.39 -18.61
N LEU A 17 6.22 14.40 -17.79
CA LEU A 17 5.48 14.32 -16.53
C LEU A 17 3.99 14.07 -16.86
N ARG A 18 3.44 12.89 -16.54
CA ARG A 18 2.01 12.61 -16.70
C ARG A 18 1.35 12.50 -15.33
N GLU A 19 0.50 13.48 -15.00
CA GLU A 19 -0.36 13.47 -13.82
C GLU A 19 -1.35 12.31 -13.95
N LEU A 20 -1.16 11.21 -13.20
CA LEU A 20 -1.99 9.99 -13.28
C LEU A 20 -3.37 10.12 -12.61
N GLY A 21 -3.93 11.33 -12.54
CA GLY A 21 -5.29 11.61 -12.08
C GLY A 21 -5.70 10.79 -10.86
N LEU A 22 -5.18 11.13 -9.67
CA LEU A 22 -5.60 10.45 -8.45
C LEU A 22 -7.12 10.61 -8.25
N PRO A 23 -7.82 9.59 -7.72
CA PRO A 23 -9.28 9.58 -7.61
C PRO A 23 -9.88 10.67 -6.71
N THR A 24 -9.09 11.51 -6.05
CA THR A 24 -9.58 12.66 -5.27
C THR A 24 -8.67 13.88 -5.41
N LYS A 25 -9.06 14.84 -6.24
CA LYS A 25 -8.55 16.22 -6.13
C LYS A 25 -9.16 16.86 -4.87
N GLY A 26 -8.32 17.11 -3.87
CA GLY A 26 -8.62 17.99 -2.75
C GLY A 26 -8.98 17.29 -1.44
N LYS A 27 -8.26 17.70 -0.38
CA LYS A 27 -8.46 17.48 1.05
C LYS A 27 -8.10 16.08 1.61
N TRP A 28 -6.95 16.11 2.29
CA TRP A 28 -6.38 15.15 3.22
C TRP A 28 -5.85 13.86 2.58
N LEU A 29 -4.53 13.88 2.33
CA LEU A 29 -3.66 12.72 2.16
C LEU A 29 -3.78 11.81 3.39
N CYS A 30 -4.87 11.07 3.52
CA CYS A 30 -5.02 10.00 4.49
C CYS A 30 -4.02 8.91 4.12
N ARG A 31 -2.80 9.00 4.70
CA ARG A 31 -1.67 8.06 4.65
C ARG A 31 -1.92 6.81 3.81
N THR A 32 -1.76 6.98 2.50
CA THR A 32 -1.90 5.91 1.52
C THR A 32 -0.58 5.16 1.42
N GLY A 33 -0.61 3.84 1.59
CA GLY A 33 0.52 2.99 1.20
C GLY A 33 0.58 2.90 -0.31
N ALA A 34 1.78 2.91 -0.89
CA ALA A 34 1.98 2.72 -2.32
C ALA A 34 3.15 1.77 -2.56
N CYS A 35 3.05 0.94 -3.60
CA CYS A 35 4.09 0.00 -3.99
C CYS A 35 4.03 -0.25 -5.49
N VAL A 36 5.19 -0.36 -6.14
CA VAL A 36 5.28 -0.85 -7.51
C VAL A 36 5.71 -2.31 -7.46
N MET A 37 4.96 -3.18 -8.13
CA MET A 37 5.28 -4.59 -8.27
C MET A 37 4.93 -5.03 -9.69
N ASN A 38 5.81 -5.79 -10.35
CA ASN A 38 5.60 -6.29 -11.72
C ASN A 38 5.16 -5.18 -12.68
N ASN A 39 5.85 -4.03 -12.61
CA ASN A 39 5.58 -2.82 -13.42
C ASN A 39 4.17 -2.24 -13.27
N VAL A 40 3.49 -2.47 -12.15
CA VAL A 40 2.23 -1.78 -11.83
C VAL A 40 2.26 -1.15 -10.46
N LEU A 41 1.71 0.06 -10.44
CA LEU A 41 1.50 0.85 -9.24
C LEU A 41 0.24 0.37 -8.50
N TYR A 42 0.44 -0.02 -7.25
CA TYR A 42 -0.59 -0.34 -6.28
C TYR A 42 -0.64 0.77 -5.23
N VAL A 43 -1.86 1.19 -4.87
CA VAL A 43 -2.10 2.20 -3.84
C VAL A 43 -3.24 1.74 -2.94
N TYR A 44 -3.05 1.84 -1.63
CA TYR A 44 -4.12 1.59 -0.67
C TYR A 44 -4.80 2.89 -0.25
N TYR A 45 -6.13 2.89 -0.35
CA TYR A 45 -6.98 3.95 0.19
C TYR A 45 -7.93 3.35 1.21
N ALA A 46 -7.91 3.82 2.47
CA ALA A 46 -8.77 3.27 3.54
C ALA A 46 -10.27 3.19 3.17
N ARG A 47 -10.75 4.09 2.32
CA ARG A 47 -12.13 4.11 1.83
C ARG A 47 -12.42 3.07 0.74
N PHE A 48 -11.45 2.80 -0.14
CA PHE A 48 -11.65 2.01 -1.36
C PHE A 48 -10.93 0.65 -1.33
N GLY A 49 -10.04 0.42 -0.37
CA GLY A 49 -9.17 -0.73 -0.30
C GLY A 49 -7.92 -0.58 -1.17
N LEU A 50 -7.34 -1.72 -1.53
CA LEU A 50 -6.18 -1.79 -2.40
C LEU A 50 -6.60 -1.56 -3.86
N MET A 51 -5.94 -0.63 -4.52
CA MET A 51 -6.20 -0.23 -5.90
C MET A 51 -4.95 -0.45 -6.75
N TRP A 52 -5.14 -0.64 -8.05
CA TRP A 52 -4.07 -0.73 -9.04
C TRP A 52 -4.36 0.19 -10.22
N TYR A 53 -3.31 0.69 -10.86
CA TYR A 53 -3.44 1.51 -12.06
C TYR A 53 -3.44 0.64 -13.33
N ASP A 54 -4.54 0.65 -14.06
CA ASP A 54 -4.67 0.01 -15.36
C ASP A 54 -4.10 0.96 -16.42
N SER A 55 -2.87 0.69 -16.87
CA SER A 55 -2.19 1.55 -17.84
C SER A 55 -2.81 1.51 -19.24
N GLN A 56 -3.54 0.43 -19.56
CA GLN A 56 -4.23 0.29 -20.85
C GLN A 56 -5.49 1.16 -20.87
N LEU A 57 -6.31 1.07 -19.84
CA LEU A 57 -7.53 1.85 -19.69
C LEU A 57 -7.30 3.25 -19.07
N ARG A 58 -6.09 3.51 -18.57
CA ARG A 58 -5.66 4.75 -17.92
C ARG A 58 -6.51 5.14 -16.71
N LEU A 59 -6.91 4.16 -15.90
CA LEU A 59 -7.81 4.38 -14.77
C LEU A 59 -7.44 3.52 -13.55
N TRP A 60 -7.90 3.95 -12.38
CA TRP A 60 -7.70 3.23 -11.12
C TRP A 60 -8.80 2.18 -10.92
N ARG A 61 -8.42 0.98 -10.52
CA ARG A 61 -9.34 -0.14 -10.30
C ARG A 61 -9.07 -0.79 -8.96
N VAL A 62 -10.11 -1.33 -8.34
CA VAL A 62 -9.99 -2.07 -7.08
C VAL A 62 -9.37 -3.44 -7.34
N VAL A 63 -8.51 -3.91 -6.45
CA VAL A 63 -8.03 -5.29 -6.43
C VAL A 63 -9.12 -6.18 -5.84
N ASN A 64 -9.56 -7.18 -6.60
CA ASN A 64 -10.63 -8.08 -6.17
C ASN A 64 -10.13 -9.10 -5.13
N GLY A 65 -11.04 -9.78 -4.42
CA GLY A 65 -10.68 -10.82 -3.46
C GLY A 65 -10.22 -10.32 -2.07
N LEU A 66 -10.14 -8.99 -1.87
CA LEU A 66 -9.61 -8.37 -0.65
C LEU A 66 -10.66 -7.62 0.18
N SER A 67 -11.96 -7.89 -0.02
CA SER A 67 -13.06 -7.23 0.70
C SER A 67 -13.04 -7.45 2.22
N HIS A 68 -12.35 -8.50 2.67
CA HIS A 68 -12.19 -8.86 4.08
C HIS A 68 -10.99 -8.17 4.76
N LEU A 69 -10.19 -7.38 4.04
CA LEU A 69 -9.11 -6.62 4.66
C LEU A 69 -9.68 -5.57 5.60
N ASN A 70 -9.07 -5.44 6.78
CA ASN A 70 -9.44 -4.42 7.74
C ASN A 70 -9.31 -3.02 7.10
N LYS A 71 -10.28 -2.16 7.40
CA LYS A 71 -10.22 -0.75 7.03
C LYS A 71 -9.27 -0.05 8.00
N VAL A 72 -7.99 0.00 7.62
CA VAL A 72 -6.93 0.59 8.43
C VAL A 72 -6.62 2.00 7.94
N ARG A 73 -6.29 2.90 8.88
CA ARG A 73 -6.11 4.33 8.57
C ARG A 73 -4.78 4.64 7.87
N SER A 74 -3.75 3.84 8.12
CA SER A 74 -2.39 4.07 7.64
C SER A 74 -1.73 2.74 7.35
N VAL A 75 -1.09 2.64 6.19
CA VAL A 75 -0.44 1.41 5.72
C VAL A 75 0.92 1.76 5.12
N ALA A 76 1.92 0.92 5.38
CA ALA A 76 3.13 0.87 4.59
C ALA A 76 3.12 -0.39 3.71
N MET A 77 3.60 -0.25 2.46
CA MET A 77 3.56 -1.30 1.46
C MET A 77 4.94 -1.48 0.83
N ALA A 78 5.30 -2.73 0.54
CA ALA A 78 6.52 -3.07 -0.19
C ALA A 78 6.33 -4.36 -0.98
N GLU A 79 7.12 -4.53 -2.04
CA GLU A 79 7.23 -5.80 -2.75
C GLU A 79 8.22 -6.69 -1.99
N TYR A 80 7.84 -7.93 -1.69
CA TYR A 80 8.66 -8.88 -0.97
C TYR A 80 8.39 -10.29 -1.51
N HIS A 81 9.40 -10.89 -2.17
CA HIS A 81 9.35 -12.21 -2.81
C HIS A 81 8.12 -12.43 -3.72
N GLY A 82 7.81 -11.45 -4.57
CA GLY A 82 6.69 -11.51 -5.51
C GLY A 82 5.32 -11.32 -4.87
N LYS A 83 5.27 -10.96 -3.59
CA LYS A 83 4.04 -10.64 -2.84
C LYS A 83 4.09 -9.22 -2.32
N LEU A 84 2.91 -8.68 -2.04
CA LEU A 84 2.78 -7.34 -1.50
C LEU A 84 2.75 -7.46 0.02
N ALA A 85 3.79 -6.98 0.68
CA ALA A 85 3.79 -6.81 2.12
C ALA A 85 2.88 -5.63 2.47
N PHE A 86 1.88 -5.89 3.31
CA PHE A 86 0.90 -4.91 3.75
C PHE A 86 1.04 -4.74 5.26
N LEU A 87 1.61 -3.62 5.71
CA LEU A 87 1.89 -3.35 7.12
C LEU A 87 0.99 -2.26 7.66
N TRP A 88 0.41 -2.46 8.84
CA TRP A 88 -0.42 -1.46 9.51
C TRP A 88 -0.15 -1.44 11.01
N GLU A 89 -0.57 -0.35 11.63
CA GLU A 89 -0.53 -0.17 13.08
C GLU A 89 -1.93 -0.40 13.64
N ASP A 90 -2.03 -1.17 14.71
CA ASP A 90 -3.26 -1.33 15.48
C ASP A 90 -3.18 -0.54 16.78
N ASP A 91 -3.96 0.55 16.85
CA ASP A 91 -4.00 1.46 17.99
C ASP A 91 -4.85 0.92 19.16
N GLU A 92 -5.63 -0.16 18.97
CA GLU A 92 -6.61 -0.64 19.97
C GLU A 92 -6.06 -1.73 20.92
N VAL A 93 -4.90 -2.33 20.63
CA VAL A 93 -4.44 -3.58 21.29
C VAL A 93 -3.35 -3.35 22.37
N GLY A 94 -3.02 -2.11 22.72
CA GLY A 94 -1.99 -1.82 23.73
C GLY A 94 -2.43 -2.03 25.18
N VAL A 95 -1.77 -2.96 25.91
CA VAL A 95 -2.06 -3.31 27.33
C VAL A 95 -2.02 -2.11 28.30
N SER A 96 -1.22 -1.09 28.01
CA SER A 96 -1.08 0.12 28.86
C SER A 96 -1.43 1.44 28.14
N GLY A 97 -1.86 1.40 26.87
CA GLY A 97 -2.03 2.61 26.04
C GLY A 97 -0.72 3.33 25.69
N GLU A 98 0.44 2.79 26.07
CA GLU A 98 1.77 3.34 25.79
C GLU A 98 2.40 2.77 24.51
N THR A 99 1.94 1.59 24.10
CA THR A 99 2.40 0.87 22.91
C THR A 99 1.25 0.58 21.96
N LYS A 100 1.58 0.30 20.71
CA LYS A 100 0.68 -0.21 19.68
C LYS A 100 1.34 -1.34 18.93
N GLU A 101 0.54 -2.18 18.29
CA GLU A 101 1.04 -3.34 17.57
C GLU A 101 1.28 -3.01 16.09
N VAL A 102 2.35 -3.55 15.54
CA VAL A 102 2.62 -3.52 14.11
C VAL A 102 2.29 -4.89 13.55
N TRP A 103 1.38 -4.90 12.59
CA TRP A 103 0.93 -6.11 11.92
C TRP A 103 1.39 -6.10 10.47
N CYS A 104 1.60 -7.29 9.93
CA CYS A 104 1.90 -7.52 8.53
C CYS A 104 0.98 -8.58 7.96
N ARG A 105 0.67 -8.45 6.68
CA ARG A 105 0.03 -9.50 5.90
C ARG A 105 0.64 -9.52 4.51
N MET A 106 0.98 -10.70 4.03
CA MET A 106 1.42 -10.89 2.66
C MET A 106 0.20 -11.06 1.75
N ILE A 107 0.20 -10.37 0.62
CA ILE A 107 -0.86 -10.44 -0.38
C ILE A 107 -0.25 -10.92 -1.70
N ALA A 108 -0.64 -12.12 -2.14
CA ALA A 108 -0.35 -12.57 -3.49
C ALA A 108 -1.28 -11.86 -4.48
N LEU A 109 -0.73 -11.39 -5.59
CA LEU A 109 -1.46 -10.65 -6.61
C LEU A 109 -1.42 -11.43 -7.93
N GLU A 110 -2.58 -11.93 -8.35
CA GLU A 110 -2.78 -12.65 -9.60
C GLU A 110 -3.38 -11.72 -10.64
N ARG A 111 -2.85 -11.79 -11.87
CA ARG A 111 -3.28 -10.97 -13.00
C ARG A 111 -3.92 -11.84 -14.06
N SER A 112 -5.09 -11.43 -14.51
CA SER A 112 -5.77 -11.96 -15.70
C SER A 112 -6.09 -10.82 -16.67
N GLU A 113 -6.65 -11.14 -17.83
CA GLU A 113 -7.04 -10.13 -18.81
C GLU A 113 -8.05 -9.15 -18.20
N GLY A 114 -7.57 -7.95 -17.88
CA GLY A 114 -8.38 -6.87 -17.35
C GLY A 114 -8.76 -6.99 -15.87
N GLU A 115 -8.08 -7.80 -15.06
CA GLU A 115 -8.34 -7.85 -13.61
C GLU A 115 -7.07 -8.13 -12.81
N VAL A 116 -7.03 -7.62 -11.57
CA VAL A 116 -6.08 -8.06 -10.54
C VAL A 116 -6.87 -8.61 -9.36
N ARG A 117 -6.56 -9.85 -8.99
CA ARG A 117 -7.10 -10.54 -7.81
C ARG A 117 -6.03 -10.62 -6.73
N GLY A 118 -6.41 -10.31 -5.50
CA GLY A 118 -5.57 -10.46 -4.32
C GLY A 118 -5.99 -11.66 -3.48
N ILE A 119 -5.00 -12.40 -3.00
CA ILE A 119 -5.16 -13.49 -2.04
C ILE A 119 -4.30 -13.13 -0.82
N ALA A 120 -4.96 -12.88 0.30
CA ALA A 120 -4.31 -12.39 1.50
C ALA A 120 -4.01 -13.56 2.46
N GLU A 121 -2.78 -13.64 2.95
CA GLU A 121 -2.40 -14.61 3.97
C GLU A 121 -2.96 -14.24 5.35
N ALA A 122 -2.69 -15.06 6.36
CA ALA A 122 -3.00 -14.70 7.74
C ALA A 122 -2.21 -13.45 8.16
N SER A 123 -2.80 -12.64 9.04
CA SER A 123 -2.07 -11.53 9.66
C SER A 123 -1.01 -12.07 10.62
N GLN A 124 0.18 -11.49 10.59
CA GLN A 124 1.27 -11.77 11.51
C GLN A 124 1.57 -10.53 12.35
N LEU A 125 1.66 -10.70 13.67
CA LEU A 125 2.16 -9.67 14.57
C LEU A 125 3.69 -9.58 14.41
N LEU A 126 4.19 -8.42 14.03
CA LEU A 126 5.64 -8.16 13.97
C LEU A 126 6.20 -7.69 15.31
N GLY A 127 5.36 -7.10 16.16
CA GLY A 127 5.71 -6.70 17.52
C GLY A 127 5.02 -5.42 17.96
N SER A 128 5.43 -4.93 19.14
CA SER A 128 4.88 -3.72 19.75
C SER A 128 5.87 -2.56 19.65
N VAL A 129 5.38 -1.38 19.32
CA VAL A 129 6.15 -0.14 19.20
C VAL A 129 5.56 0.94 20.13
N PRO A 130 6.34 1.94 20.57
CA PRO A 130 5.79 3.07 21.32
C PRO A 130 4.68 3.76 20.53
N ARG A 131 3.64 4.26 21.20
CA ARG A 131 2.47 4.86 20.53
C ARG A 131 2.81 6.04 19.61
N GLY A 132 3.90 6.75 19.90
CA GLY A 132 4.43 7.83 19.07
C GLY A 132 5.10 7.38 17.76
N TYR A 133 5.44 6.09 17.62
CA TYR A 133 5.99 5.52 16.39
C TYR A 133 5.03 5.74 15.22
N ARG A 134 5.57 5.91 14.01
CA ARG A 134 4.77 6.04 12.79
C ARG A 134 5.47 5.28 11.67
N LEU A 135 4.79 4.29 11.11
CA LEU A 135 5.14 3.72 9.81
C LEU A 135 5.15 4.82 8.75
N GLN A 136 6.27 4.98 8.05
CA GLN A 136 6.42 5.92 6.94
C GLN A 136 6.56 5.17 5.62
N HIS A 137 7.66 4.43 5.47
CA HIS A 137 7.99 3.69 4.26
C HIS A 137 8.54 2.32 4.64
N CYS A 138 8.25 1.33 3.81
CA CYS A 138 8.85 0.01 3.90
C CYS A 138 9.66 -0.22 2.63
N LEU A 139 10.87 -0.73 2.80
CA LEU A 139 11.74 -1.15 1.72
C LEU A 139 12.05 -2.62 1.95
N SER A 140 12.00 -3.40 0.88
CA SER A 140 12.52 -4.76 0.90
C SER A 140 14.05 -4.66 0.84
N VAL A 141 14.70 -5.35 1.77
CA VAL A 141 16.15 -5.53 1.76
C VAL A 141 16.39 -6.96 1.33
N SER A 142 17.13 -7.15 0.26
CA SER A 142 17.63 -8.46 -0.15
C SER A 142 18.92 -8.73 0.61
N ASP A 143 19.04 -9.93 1.18
CA ASP A 143 20.30 -10.44 1.73
C ASP A 143 21.33 -10.73 0.61
#